data_AF-A0A9E2IGM6-F1
#
_entry.id   AF-A0A9E2IGM6-F1
#
_cell.length_a   1.000
_cell.length_b   1.000
_cell.length_c   1.000
_cell.angle_alpha   90.00
_cell.angle_beta   90.00
_cell.angle_gamma   90.00
#
_symmetry.space_group_name_H-M   'P 1'
#
loop_
_entity.id
_entity.type
_entity.pdbx_description
1 polymer ?
#
loop_
_entity_poly.entity_id
_entity_poly.type
_entity_poly.pdbx_seq_one_letter_code
_entity_poly.pdbx_strand_id
1 'polypeptide(L)'
;MEDKLQILVKKIKASDKLKSDEKDYLYKILHDSIAGLVWPVLVRYMDHAELKKLADNPQKVTVEKYQSLLQKALDDGQVLVEMNQMMEKIIDETAQLLESKLN
;
A
#
# COMPACT_ATOMS: atom_id res chain seq x y z
N MET A 1 4.41 12.65 0.60
CA MET A 1 3.73 11.39 0.97
C MET A 1 3.97 10.96 2.42
N GLU A 2 5.19 10.60 2.83
CA GLU A 2 5.46 10.03 4.17
C GLU A 2 4.92 10.92 5.30
N ASP A 3 5.18 12.22 5.24
CA ASP A 3 4.67 13.19 6.21
C ASP A 3 3.13 13.23 6.26
N LYS A 4 2.46 13.16 5.10
CA LYS A 4 0.99 13.16 5.04
C LYS A 4 0.41 11.92 5.73
N LEU A 5 1.02 10.76 5.50
CA LEU A 5 0.62 9.51 6.15
C LEU A 5 0.82 9.59 7.67
N GLN A 6 1.99 10.08 8.11
CA GLN A 6 2.27 10.26 9.53
C GLN A 6 1.29 11.24 10.19
N ILE A 7 0.95 12.34 9.50
CA ILE A 7 -0.03 13.32 9.97
C ILE A 7 -1.42 12.66 10.11
N LEU A 8 -1.85 11.90 9.10
CA LEU A 8 -3.14 11.21 9.13
C LEU A 8 -3.21 10.20 10.28
N VAL A 9 -2.18 9.37 10.45
CA VAL A 9 -2.08 8.41 11.56
C VAL A 9 -2.11 9.13 12.91
N LYS A 10 -1.37 10.22 13.06
CA LYS A 10 -1.40 11.05 14.28
C LYS A 10 -2.79 11.61 14.54
N LYS A 11 -3.50 12.09 13.52
CA LYS A 11 -4.88 12.60 13.65
C LYS A 11 -5.87 11.50 14.07
N ILE A 12 -5.80 10.31 13.47
CA ILE A 12 -6.64 9.17 13.87
C ILE A 12 -6.38 8.79 15.33
N LYS A 13 -5.09 8.68 15.70
CA LYS A 13 -4.68 8.31 17.06
C LYS A 13 -5.17 9.31 18.11
N ALA A 14 -4.96 10.60 17.85
CA ALA A 14 -5.27 11.70 18.76
C ALA A 14 -6.76 12.12 18.76
N SER A 15 -7.60 11.52 17.93
CA SER A 15 -9.03 11.85 17.92
C SER A 15 -9.74 11.27 19.14
N ASP A 16 -10.27 12.14 19.99
CA ASP A 16 -11.12 11.75 21.12
C ASP A 16 -12.60 11.53 20.72
N LYS A 17 -12.97 11.97 19.51
CA LYS A 17 -14.33 11.81 18.96
C LYS A 17 -14.58 10.42 18.39
N LEU A 18 -13.53 9.71 18.00
CA LEU A 18 -13.62 8.38 17.41
C LEU A 18 -13.52 7.30 18.48
N LYS A 19 -14.41 6.32 18.39
CA LYS A 19 -14.30 5.09 19.19
C LYS A 19 -13.18 4.20 18.66
N SER A 20 -12.75 3.24 19.46
CA SER A 20 -11.63 2.34 19.11
C SER A 20 -11.91 1.55 17.81
N ASP A 21 -13.13 1.04 17.66
CA ASP A 21 -13.59 0.31 16.48
C ASP A 21 -13.59 1.17 15.21
N GLU A 22 -13.95 2.46 15.32
CA GLU A 22 -13.87 3.40 14.20
C GLU A 22 -12.41 3.72 13.81
N LYS A 23 -11.51 3.82 14.79
CA LYS A 23 -10.07 3.97 14.53
C LYS A 23 -9.51 2.73 13.83
N ASP A 24 -9.86 1.54 14.31
CA ASP A 24 -9.46 0.27 13.71
C ASP A 24 -9.98 0.13 12.27
N TYR A 25 -11.22 0.56 12.02
CA TYR A 25 -11.79 0.60 10.68
C TYR A 25 -11.02 1.53 9.74
N LEU A 26 -10.65 2.72 10.19
CA LEU A 26 -9.84 3.66 9.38
C LEU A 26 -8.44 3.11 9.11
N TYR A 27 -7.79 2.48 10.09
CA TYR A 27 -6.50 1.82 9.86
C TYR A 27 -6.62 0.65 8.89
N LYS A 28 -7.70 -0.13 9.00
CA LYS A 28 -7.97 -1.24 8.08
C LYS A 28 -8.18 -0.75 6.66
N ILE A 29 -8.98 0.30 6.44
CA ILE A 29 -9.15 0.91 5.11
C ILE A 29 -7.80 1.35 4.57
N LEU A 30 -7.04 2.12 5.36
CA LEU A 30 -5.74 2.62 4.94
C LEU A 30 -4.80 1.48 4.52
N HIS A 31 -4.72 0.43 5.33
CA HIS A 31 -3.93 -0.77 5.04
C HIS A 31 -4.40 -1.48 3.78
N ASP A 32 -5.69 -1.81 3.70
CA ASP A 32 -6.25 -2.61 2.61
C ASP A 32 -6.21 -1.84 1.27
N SER A 33 -6.44 -0.53 1.30
CA SER A 33 -6.32 0.34 0.13
C SER A 33 -4.88 0.43 -0.35
N ILE A 34 -3.90 0.63 0.55
CA ILE A 34 -2.49 0.66 0.18
C ILE A 34 -2.07 -0.69 -0.41
N ALA A 35 -2.37 -1.80 0.27
CA ALA A 35 -2.05 -3.14 -0.21
C ALA A 35 -2.70 -3.42 -1.58
N GLY A 36 -3.97 -3.04 -1.74
CA GLY A 36 -4.73 -3.20 -2.97
C GLY A 36 -4.22 -2.36 -4.15
N LEU A 37 -3.54 -1.25 -3.92
CA LEU A 37 -2.92 -0.44 -4.98
C LEU A 37 -1.46 -0.83 -5.25
N VAL A 38 -0.71 -1.17 -4.22
CA VAL A 38 0.71 -1.53 -4.36
C VAL A 38 0.87 -2.84 -5.14
N TRP A 39 0.04 -3.84 -4.88
CA TRP A 39 0.21 -5.16 -5.49
C TRP A 39 0.02 -5.18 -7.02
N PRO A 40 -1.06 -4.59 -7.59
CA PRO A 40 -1.23 -4.53 -9.05
C PRO A 40 -0.13 -3.76 -9.78
N VAL A 41 0.53 -2.82 -9.10
CA VAL A 41 1.60 -2.02 -9.70
C VAL A 41 2.88 -2.81 -9.69
N LEU A 42 3.25 -3.41 -8.55
CA LEU A 42 4.41 -4.31 -8.50
C LEU A 42 4.31 -5.43 -9.54
N VAL A 43 3.14 -6.08 -9.65
CA VAL A 43 2.93 -7.16 -10.63
C VAL A 43 3.04 -6.69 -12.09
N ARG A 44 2.66 -5.44 -12.40
CA ARG A 44 2.78 -4.87 -13.76
C ARG A 44 4.24 -4.66 -14.21
N TYR A 45 5.15 -4.46 -13.27
CA TYR A 45 6.56 -4.18 -13.56
C TYR A 45 7.48 -5.36 -13.22
N MET A 46 6.94 -6.45 -12.66
CA MET A 46 7.67 -7.70 -12.52
C MET A 46 7.90 -8.36 -13.87
N ASP A 47 9.03 -9.06 -14.02
CA ASP A 47 9.29 -9.90 -15.19
C ASP A 47 8.25 -11.03 -15.27
N HIS A 48 7.33 -10.91 -16.22
CA HIS A 48 6.27 -11.89 -16.46
C HIS A 48 6.79 -13.28 -16.83
N ALA A 49 7.96 -13.39 -17.48
CA ALA A 49 8.57 -14.67 -17.78
C ALA A 49 9.12 -15.32 -16.51
N GLU A 50 9.66 -14.54 -15.59
CA GLU A 50 10.12 -15.02 -14.29
C GLU A 50 8.95 -15.39 -13.37
N LEU A 51 7.88 -14.58 -13.34
CA LEU A 51 6.63 -14.91 -12.66
C LEU A 51 6.00 -16.20 -13.18
N LYS A 52 5.95 -16.39 -14.50
CA LYS A 52 5.42 -17.61 -15.12
C LYS A 52 6.24 -18.84 -14.71
N LYS A 53 7.57 -18.74 -14.71
CA LYS A 53 8.45 -19.84 -14.26
C LYS A 53 8.20 -20.23 -12.80
N LEU A 54 7.92 -19.26 -11.93
CA LEU A 54 7.57 -19.51 -10.54
C LEU A 54 6.17 -20.11 -10.39
N ALA A 55 5.18 -19.62 -11.15
CA ALA A 55 3.83 -20.18 -11.16
C ALA A 55 3.82 -21.64 -11.64
N ASP A 56 4.60 -21.95 -12.67
CA ASP A 56 4.75 -23.30 -13.23
C ASP A 56 5.54 -24.24 -12.29
N ASN A 57 6.30 -23.69 -11.33
CA ASN A 57 7.07 -24.48 -10.37
C ASN A 57 6.96 -23.92 -8.93
N PRO A 58 5.79 -24.05 -8.26
CA PRO A 58 5.55 -23.45 -6.95
C PRO A 58 6.54 -23.93 -5.87
N GLN A 59 7.06 -25.15 -6.01
CA GLN A 59 8.03 -25.73 -5.06
C GLN A 59 9.41 -25.04 -5.10
N LYS A 60 9.69 -24.27 -6.15
CA LYS A 60 10.94 -23.50 -6.30
C LYS A 60 10.81 -22.07 -5.80
N VAL A 61 9.62 -21.69 -5.36
CA VAL A 61 9.33 -20.36 -4.83
C VAL A 61 9.87 -20.27 -3.42
N THR A 62 10.87 -19.42 -3.22
CA THR A 62 11.40 -19.10 -1.90
C THR A 62 11.16 -17.62 -1.59
N VAL A 63 11.28 -17.27 -0.31
CA VAL A 63 11.14 -15.88 0.14
C VAL A 63 12.17 -14.99 -0.57
N GLU A 64 13.41 -15.47 -0.73
CA GLU A 64 14.51 -14.74 -1.37
C GLU A 64 14.23 -14.48 -2.85
N LYS A 65 13.60 -15.43 -3.56
CA LYS A 65 13.23 -15.24 -4.97
C LYS A 65 12.11 -14.22 -5.12
N TYR A 66 11.11 -14.27 -4.26
CA TYR A 66 10.08 -13.24 -4.24
C TYR A 66 10.65 -11.86 -3.92
N GLN A 67 11.54 -11.76 -2.94
CA GLN A 67 12.24 -10.52 -2.62
C GLN A 67 13.05 -10.00 -3.81
N SER A 68 13.78 -10.87 -4.52
CA SER A 68 14.53 -10.48 -5.72
C SER A 68 13.63 -9.97 -6.84
N LEU A 69 12.50 -10.62 -7.08
CA LEU A 69 11.49 -10.17 -8.06
C LEU A 69 10.93 -8.79 -7.73
N LEU A 70 10.60 -8.58 -6.45
CA LEU A 70 10.12 -7.29 -5.95
C LEU A 70 11.20 -6.21 -6.10
N GLN A 71 12.44 -6.51 -5.73
CA GLN A 71 13.55 -5.57 -5.83
C GLN A 71 13.79 -5.15 -7.29
N LYS A 72 13.82 -6.11 -8.22
CA LYS A 72 13.97 -5.82 -9.66
C LYS A 72 12.84 -4.94 -10.19
N ALA A 73 11.60 -5.16 -9.76
CA ALA A 73 10.47 -4.31 -10.15
C ALA A 73 10.63 -2.88 -9.61
N LEU A 74 11.26 -2.70 -8.45
CA LEU A 74 11.49 -1.40 -7.83
C LEU A 74 12.70 -0.65 -8.42
N ASP A 75 13.68 -1.35 -8.98
CA ASP A 75 14.95 -0.78 -9.46
C ASP A 75 14.78 0.20 -10.64
N ASP A 76 13.72 0.07 -11.46
CA ASP A 76 13.43 0.97 -12.60
C ASP A 76 12.89 2.35 -12.15
N GLY A 77 12.56 2.51 -10.86
CA GLY A 77 12.11 3.77 -10.26
C GLY A 77 10.74 4.28 -10.71
N GLN A 78 10.26 3.90 -11.90
CA GLN A 78 8.94 4.24 -12.42
C GLN A 78 7.81 3.66 -11.56
N VAL A 79 8.03 2.44 -11.04
CA VAL A 79 7.15 1.82 -10.03
C VAL A 79 6.97 2.71 -8.81
N LEU A 80 8.06 3.29 -8.30
CA LEU A 80 8.02 4.15 -7.11
C LEU A 80 7.23 5.44 -7.37
N VAL A 81 7.35 6.00 -8.58
CA VAL A 81 6.59 7.19 -8.98
C VAL A 81 5.09 6.88 -9.06
N GLU A 82 4.71 5.79 -9.73
CA GLU A 82 3.31 5.39 -9.86
C GLU A 82 2.71 5.03 -8.49
N MET A 83 3.43 4.24 -7.68
CA MET A 83 3.07 3.92 -6.30
C MET A 83 2.84 5.18 -5.45
N ASN A 84 3.72 6.17 -5.53
CA ASN A 84 3.56 7.43 -4.81
C ASN A 84 2.29 8.18 -5.20
N GLN A 85 1.99 8.31 -6.50
CA GLN A 85 0.79 9.03 -6.96
C GLN A 85 -0.50 8.37 -6.46
N MET A 86 -0.58 7.05 -6.48
CA MET A 86 -1.76 6.33 -6.00
C MET A 86 -1.89 6.38 -4.47
N MET A 87 -0.77 6.26 -3.75
CA MET A 87 -0.77 6.38 -2.29
C MET A 87 -1.21 7.78 -1.84
N GLU A 88 -0.79 8.84 -2.53
CA GLU A 88 -1.25 10.19 -2.23
C GLU A 88 -2.77 10.32 -2.34
N LYS A 89 -3.38 9.73 -3.37
CA LYS A 89 -4.83 9.73 -3.54
C LYS A 89 -5.56 9.04 -2.38
N ILE A 90 -5.09 7.86 -1.94
CA ILE A 90 -5.70 7.16 -0.79
C ILE A 90 -5.60 7.99 0.49
N ILE A 91 -4.43 8.58 0.73
CA ILE A 91 -4.20 9.38 1.94
C ILE A 91 -5.17 10.56 1.94
N ASP A 92 -5.36 11.22 0.81
CA ASP A 92 -6.28 12.34 0.67
C ASP A 92 -7.76 11.89 0.84
N GLU A 93 -8.17 10.75 0.27
CA GLU A 93 -9.52 10.17 0.45
C GLU A 93 -9.79 9.77 1.92
N THR A 94 -8.82 9.16 2.58
CA THR A 94 -8.94 8.76 4.00
C THR A 94 -8.97 9.98 4.91
N ALA A 95 -8.23 11.03 4.57
CA ALA A 95 -8.28 12.31 5.28
C ALA A 95 -9.67 12.97 5.16
N GLN A 96 -10.28 12.97 3.98
CA GLN A 96 -11.65 13.46 3.78
C GLN A 96 -12.67 12.65 4.60
N LEU A 97 -12.54 11.32 4.60
CA LEU A 97 -13.40 10.46 5.42
C LEU A 97 -13.25 10.77 6.91
N LEU A 98 -12.02 10.93 7.39
CA LEU A 98 -11.74 11.33 8.77
C LEU A 98 -12.39 12.68 9.10
N GLU A 99 -12.25 13.69 8.24
CA GLU A 99 -12.86 15.01 8.45
C GLU A 99 -14.39 14.93 8.54
N SER A 100 -15.02 14.11 7.69
CA SER A 100 -16.48 13.87 7.75
C SER A 100 -16.96 13.23 9.06
N LYS A 101 -16.08 12.47 9.73
CA LYS A 101 -16.36 11.83 11.02
C LYS A 101 -16.10 12.75 12.22
N LEU A 102 -15.31 13.80 12.03
CA LEU A 102 -14.92 14.73 13.10
C LEU A 102 -15.84 15.96 13.19
N ASN A 103 -16.58 16.27 12.12
CA ASN A 103 -17.61 17.31 12.09
C ASN A 103 -18.94 16.77 12.60
#